data_AF-A0A1I2UWP9-F1
#
_entry.id   AF-A0A1I2UWP9-F1
#
_cell.length_a   1.000
_cell.length_b   1.000
_cell.length_c   1.000
_cell.angle_alpha   90.00
_cell.angle_beta   90.00
_cell.angle_gamma   90.00
#
_symmetry.space_group_name_H-M   'P 1'
#
loop_
_entity.id
_entity.type
_entity.pdbx_description
1 polymer ?
#
loop_
_entity_poly.entity_id
_entity_poly.type
_entity_poly.pdbx_seq_one_letter_code
_entity_poly.pdbx_strand_id
1 'polypeptide(L)'
;MMADFAHSAPITVRTHERFTITCDGQVWRLNGRHAEFFSAELLLGNPQHFMRARAQSLMSRIESGELAGLVRGNLDGQSTTIAVTTIDFAAAAHEVERFRAWQRDIASAAEARRQAATAYDRGMNEGGEGFNPYRDL
;
A
#
# COMPACT_ATOMS: atom_id res chain seq x y z
N MET A 1 5.76 17.24 14.86
CA MET A 1 4.60 17.00 13.96
C MET A 1 5.10 16.15 12.79
N MET A 2 4.70 14.87 12.69
CA MET A 2 4.94 14.12 11.45
C MET A 2 4.03 14.71 10.38
N ALA A 3 4.57 14.98 9.19
CA ALA A 3 3.76 15.49 8.09
C ALA A 3 2.86 14.36 7.58
N ASP A 4 1.55 14.61 7.57
CA ASP A 4 0.57 13.70 6.98
C ASP A 4 0.89 13.47 5.50
N PHE A 5 0.53 12.29 4.97
CA PHE A 5 0.66 12.04 3.55
C PHE A 5 -0.25 13.01 2.78
N ALA A 6 0.34 13.80 1.88
CA ALA A 6 -0.41 14.65 0.98
C ALA A 6 -1.12 13.77 -0.06
N HIS A 7 -2.35 13.38 0.26
CA HIS A 7 -3.23 12.64 -0.65
C HIS A 7 -3.46 13.47 -1.93
N SER A 8 -3.20 12.87 -3.10
CA SER A 8 -3.68 13.45 -4.36
C SER A 8 -5.13 13.09 -4.60
N ALA A 9 -5.72 13.70 -5.63
CA ALA A 9 -6.98 13.19 -6.17
C ALA A 9 -6.83 11.68 -6.51
N PRO A 10 -7.83 10.85 -6.20
CA PRO A 10 -7.82 9.44 -6.55
C PRO A 10 -7.64 9.26 -8.06
N ILE A 11 -6.72 8.37 -8.43
CA ILE A 11 -6.41 8.06 -9.82
C ILE A 11 -7.39 7.00 -10.29
N THR A 12 -8.01 7.25 -11.44
CA THR A 12 -8.85 6.25 -12.07
C THR A 12 -7.98 5.20 -12.72
N VAL A 13 -8.03 3.98 -12.17
CA VAL A 13 -7.30 2.81 -12.65
C VAL A 13 -8.02 2.20 -13.84
N ARG A 14 -9.34 2.04 -13.70
CA ARG A 14 -10.18 1.43 -14.74
C ARG A 14 -11.62 1.86 -14.58
N THR A 15 -12.27 2.12 -15.71
CA THR A 15 -13.72 2.38 -15.77
C THR A 15 -14.41 1.32 -16.61
N HIS A 16 -15.57 0.90 -16.16
CA HIS A 16 -16.51 -0.01 -16.80
C HIS A 16 -17.92 0.51 -16.57
N GLU A 17 -18.89 0.11 -17.39
CA GLU A 17 -20.31 0.49 -17.25
C GLU A 17 -20.91 0.17 -15.87
N ARG A 18 -20.33 -0.78 -15.14
CA ARG A 18 -20.82 -1.26 -13.83
C ARG A 18 -19.91 -0.89 -12.66
N PHE A 19 -18.67 -0.50 -12.95
CA PHE A 19 -17.71 -0.21 -11.90
C PHE A 19 -16.62 0.77 -12.31
N THR A 20 -16.08 1.48 -11.34
CA THR A 20 -14.86 2.27 -11.45
C THR A 20 -13.91 1.84 -10.35
N ILE A 21 -12.67 1.54 -10.72
CA ILE A 21 -11.58 1.29 -9.78
C ILE A 21 -10.74 2.56 -9.70
N THR A 22 -10.51 3.04 -8.48
CA THR A 22 -9.59 4.15 -8.23
C THR A 22 -8.55 3.78 -7.18
N CYS A 23 -7.38 4.42 -7.25
CA CYS A 23 -6.28 4.26 -6.29
C CYS A 23 -5.81 5.63 -5.76
N ASP A 24 -5.45 5.69 -4.48
CA ASP A 24 -4.94 6.87 -3.80
C ASP A 24 -3.91 6.38 -2.75
N GLY A 25 -2.63 6.62 -3.03
CA GLY A 25 -1.52 5.92 -2.39
C GLY A 25 -1.65 4.39 -2.47
N GLN A 26 -1.98 3.76 -1.34
CA GLN A 26 -2.25 2.31 -1.23
C GLN A 26 -3.74 1.97 -1.07
N VAL A 27 -4.62 2.98 -1.03
CA VAL A 27 -6.05 2.77 -0.84
C VAL A 27 -6.72 2.52 -2.17
N TRP A 28 -7.21 1.29 -2.34
CA TRP A 28 -8.00 0.91 -3.50
C TRP A 28 -9.48 1.12 -3.21
N ARG A 29 -10.20 1.61 -4.22
CA ARG A 29 -11.64 1.82 -4.13
C ARG A 29 -12.36 1.27 -5.34
N LEU A 30 -13.54 0.72 -5.10
CA LEU A 30 -14.48 0.20 -6.09
C LEU A 30 -15.78 1.00 -5.96
N ASN A 31 -16.15 1.75 -7.00
CA ASN A 31 -17.25 2.73 -6.96
C ASN A 31 -17.17 3.69 -5.77
N GLY A 32 -15.95 4.17 -5.48
CA GLY A 32 -15.68 5.09 -4.37
C GLY A 32 -15.67 4.45 -2.97
N ARG A 33 -16.00 3.17 -2.84
CA ARG A 33 -15.95 2.44 -1.56
C ARG A 33 -14.63 1.71 -1.40
N HIS A 34 -14.14 1.58 -0.17
CA HIS A 34 -12.92 0.83 0.13
C HIS A 34 -12.98 -0.58 -0.46
N ALA A 35 -11.87 -0.98 -1.09
CA ALA A 35 -11.69 -2.31 -1.66
C ALA A 35 -10.30 -2.83 -1.30
N GLU A 36 -10.20 -4.14 -1.12
CA GLU A 36 -8.94 -4.83 -0.85
C GLU A 36 -8.21 -5.10 -2.16
N PHE A 37 -6.91 -4.85 -2.21
CA PHE A 37 -6.06 -5.24 -3.34
C PHE A 37 -5.13 -6.39 -2.93
N PHE A 38 -5.17 -7.46 -3.72
CA PHE A 38 -4.29 -8.62 -3.57
C PHE A 38 -3.32 -8.63 -4.75
N SER A 39 -2.04 -8.42 -4.48
CA SER A 39 -1.00 -8.42 -5.52
C SER A 39 -0.77 -9.81 -6.11
N ALA A 40 -0.26 -9.85 -7.35
CA ALA A 40 0.23 -11.06 -7.99
C ALA A 40 1.14 -11.90 -7.09
N GLU A 41 2.08 -11.26 -6.38
CA GLU A 41 2.99 -11.93 -5.42
C GLU A 41 2.23 -12.63 -4.29
N LEU A 42 1.25 -11.96 -3.70
CA LEU A 42 0.43 -12.52 -2.62
C LEU A 42 -0.43 -13.69 -3.13
N LEU A 43 -0.94 -13.58 -4.35
CA LEU A 43 -1.74 -14.63 -4.99
C LEU A 43 -0.90 -15.86 -5.33
N LEU A 44 0.33 -15.69 -5.82
CA LEU A 44 1.29 -16.77 -6.07
C LEU A 44 1.73 -17.46 -4.77
N GLY A 45 1.90 -16.69 -3.69
CA GLY A 45 2.26 -17.22 -2.38
C GLY A 45 1.16 -18.07 -1.74
N ASN A 46 -0.12 -17.87 -2.10
CA ASN A 46 -1.22 -18.65 -1.54
C ASN A 46 -2.45 -18.79 -2.48
N PRO A 47 -2.32 -19.51 -3.60
CA PRO A 47 -3.34 -19.55 -4.65
C PRO A 47 -4.66 -20.19 -4.20
N GLN A 48 -4.62 -21.15 -3.27
CA GLN A 48 -5.81 -21.88 -2.81
C GLN A 48 -6.76 -21.02 -1.97
N HIS A 49 -6.22 -20.06 -1.21
CA HIS A 49 -7.01 -19.16 -0.37
C HIS A 49 -7.73 -18.08 -1.18
N PHE A 50 -7.13 -17.66 -2.29
CA PHE A 50 -7.66 -16.56 -3.09
C PHE A 50 -8.47 -17.03 -4.30
N MET A 51 -8.22 -18.25 -4.80
CA MET A 51 -8.84 -18.72 -6.04
C MET A 51 -9.38 -20.14 -5.90
N ARG A 52 -10.71 -20.29 -5.78
CA ARG A 52 -11.40 -21.57 -6.02
C ARG A 52 -11.72 -21.73 -7.51
N ALA A 53 -11.61 -22.95 -8.04
CA ALA A 53 -12.00 -23.49 -9.38
C ALA A 53 -11.64 -22.69 -10.66
N ARG A 54 -11.69 -21.36 -10.65
CA ARG A 54 -11.21 -20.43 -11.69
C ARG A 54 -9.72 -20.08 -11.56
N ALA A 55 -9.00 -20.75 -10.65
CA ALA A 55 -7.62 -20.46 -10.31
C ALA A 55 -6.68 -20.63 -11.51
N GLN A 56 -6.86 -21.66 -12.33
CA GLN A 56 -5.84 -22.05 -13.29
C GLN A 56 -5.61 -21.02 -14.41
N SER A 57 -6.68 -20.41 -14.95
CA SER A 57 -6.56 -19.37 -15.97
C SER A 57 -6.08 -18.03 -15.41
N LEU A 58 -6.46 -17.70 -14.18
CA LEU A 58 -5.96 -16.49 -13.52
C LEU A 58 -4.49 -16.65 -13.11
N MET A 59 -4.08 -17.83 -12.63
CA MET A 59 -2.68 -18.12 -12.30
C MET A 59 -1.79 -18.02 -13.52
N SER A 60 -2.17 -18.63 -14.65
CA SER A 60 -1.40 -18.53 -15.89
C SER A 60 -1.22 -17.08 -16.36
N ARG A 61 -2.24 -16.23 -16.16
CA ARG A 61 -2.18 -14.80 -16.48
C ARG A 61 -1.34 -13.99 -15.49
N ILE A 62 -1.27 -14.41 -14.23
CA ILE A 62 -0.35 -13.84 -13.24
C ILE A 62 1.10 -14.24 -13.57
N GLU A 63 1.34 -15.51 -13.86
CA GLU A 63 2.66 -16.05 -14.20
C GLU A 63 3.22 -15.46 -15.51
N SER A 64 2.35 -15.19 -16.49
CA SER A 64 2.74 -14.50 -17.73
C SER A 64 2.87 -12.98 -17.58
N GLY A 65 2.58 -12.42 -16.41
CA GLY A 65 2.68 -10.98 -16.14
C GLY A 65 1.57 -10.13 -16.76
N GLU A 66 0.48 -10.75 -17.23
CA GLU A 66 -0.69 -10.03 -17.75
C GLU A 66 -1.54 -9.43 -16.62
N LEU A 67 -1.57 -10.09 -15.47
CA LEU A 67 -2.29 -9.65 -14.27
C LEU A 67 -1.35 -9.18 -13.18
N ALA A 68 -1.61 -7.99 -12.65
CA ALA A 68 -0.92 -7.43 -11.50
C ALA A 68 -1.57 -7.81 -10.16
N GLY A 69 -2.85 -8.20 -10.16
CA GLY A 69 -3.55 -8.60 -8.95
C GLY A 69 -5.06 -8.65 -9.09
N LEU A 70 -5.74 -8.65 -7.95
CA LEU A 70 -7.20 -8.66 -7.83
C LEU A 70 -7.65 -7.55 -6.88
N VAL A 71 -8.71 -6.83 -7.26
CA VAL A 71 -9.44 -5.94 -6.36
C VAL A 71 -10.71 -6.64 -5.90
N ARG A 72 -10.90 -6.75 -4.58
CA ARG A 72 -12.12 -7.29 -3.97
C ARG A 72 -12.87 -6.20 -3.24
N GLY A 73 -14.15 -6.06 -3.55
CA GLY A 73 -15.02 -5.08 -2.91
C GLY A 73 -16.48 -5.49 -2.98
N ASN A 74 -17.35 -4.57 -2.61
CA ASN A 74 -18.80 -4.75 -2.73
C ASN A 74 -19.32 -3.91 -3.91
N LEU A 75 -20.02 -4.56 -4.84
CA LEU A 75 -20.79 -3.92 -5.90
C LEU A 75 -22.25 -4.32 -5.72
N ASP A 76 -23.13 -3.34 -5.62
CA ASP A 76 -24.58 -3.53 -5.52
C ASP A 76 -25.01 -4.55 -4.45
N GLY A 77 -24.33 -4.55 -3.30
CA GLY A 77 -24.60 -5.47 -2.19
C GLY A 77 -23.88 -6.81 -2.29
N GLN A 78 -23.18 -7.10 -3.40
CA GLN A 78 -22.50 -8.38 -3.62
C GLN A 78 -20.97 -8.26 -3.54
N SER A 79 -20.34 -9.22 -2.86
CA SER A 79 -18.89 -9.39 -2.87
C SER A 79 -18.43 -9.70 -4.30
N THR A 80 -17.62 -8.82 -4.87
CA THR A 80 -17.10 -8.92 -6.24
C THR A 80 -15.59 -8.87 -6.24
N THR A 81 -14.98 -9.68 -7.10
CA THR A 81 -13.53 -9.67 -7.35
C THR A 81 -13.30 -9.32 -8.81
N ILE A 82 -12.45 -8.32 -9.05
CA ILE A 82 -12.11 -7.81 -10.37
C ILE A 82 -10.62 -7.98 -10.60
N ALA A 83 -10.25 -8.56 -11.74
CA ALA A 83 -8.86 -8.70 -12.12
C ALA A 83 -8.28 -7.34 -12.55
N VAL A 84 -7.12 -7.01 -12.00
CA VAL A 84 -6.33 -5.82 -12.34
C VAL A 84 -5.19 -6.25 -13.24
N THR A 85 -5.18 -5.75 -14.47
CA THR A 85 -4.10 -6.00 -15.42
C THR A 85 -2.85 -5.22 -15.05
N THR A 86 -1.72 -5.60 -15.64
CA THR A 86 -0.47 -4.84 -15.47
C THR A 86 -0.58 -3.43 -16.03
N ILE A 87 -1.39 -3.22 -17.09
CA ILE A 87 -1.67 -1.88 -17.64
C ILE A 87 -2.51 -1.06 -16.65
N ASP A 88 -3.55 -1.65 -16.06
CA ASP A 88 -4.36 -1.00 -15.02
C ASP A 88 -3.45 -0.57 -13.84
N PHE A 89 -2.57 -1.47 -13.39
CA PHE A 89 -1.67 -1.19 -12.29
C PHE A 89 -0.62 -0.11 -12.63
N ALA A 90 -0.12 -0.07 -13.87
CA ALA A 90 0.81 0.96 -14.32
C ALA A 90 0.20 2.37 -14.21
N ALA A 91 -1.11 2.52 -14.44
CA ALA A 91 -1.81 3.80 -14.24
C ALA A 91 -1.76 4.27 -12.77
N ALA A 92 -1.75 3.34 -11.81
CA ALA A 92 -1.61 3.62 -10.38
C ALA A 92 -0.15 3.59 -9.87
N ALA A 93 0.82 3.10 -10.66
CA ALA A 93 2.15 2.78 -10.16
C ALA A 93 2.89 3.99 -9.59
N HIS A 94 2.81 5.14 -10.27
CA HIS A 94 3.44 6.38 -9.81
C HIS A 94 2.89 6.85 -8.44
N GLU A 95 1.61 6.61 -8.18
CA GLU A 95 0.94 6.98 -6.93
C GLU A 95 1.35 6.05 -5.79
N VAL A 96 1.40 4.74 -6.08
CA VAL A 96 1.92 3.73 -5.17
C VAL A 96 3.39 4.00 -4.83
N GLU A 97 4.20 4.40 -5.81
CA GLU A 97 5.61 4.77 -5.63
C GLU A 97 5.77 6.03 -4.78
N ARG A 98 4.95 7.07 -5.02
CA ARG A 98 4.95 8.29 -4.20
C ARG A 98 4.65 7.99 -2.74
N PHE A 99 3.65 7.15 -2.48
CA PHE A 99 3.31 6.72 -1.12
C PHE A 99 4.44 5.92 -0.47
N ARG A 100 5.06 4.98 -1.19
CA ARG A 100 6.22 4.21 -0.71
C ARG A 100 7.44 5.10 -0.42
N ALA A 101 7.66 6.14 -1.21
CA ALA A 101 8.71 7.12 -0.96
C ALA A 101 8.46 7.86 0.36
N TRP A 102 7.24 8.38 0.57
CA TRP A 102 6.85 9.03 1.83
C TRP A 102 7.01 8.10 3.05
N GLN A 103 6.63 6.82 2.94
CA GLN A 103 6.85 5.84 4.02
C GLN A 103 8.33 5.66 4.37
N ARG A 104 9.21 5.61 3.36
CA ARG A 104 10.67 5.51 3.58
C ARG A 104 11.22 6.76 4.27
N ASP A 105 10.76 7.94 3.88
CA ASP A 105 11.19 9.20 4.48
C ASP A 105 10.77 9.28 5.96
N ILE A 106 9.55 8.84 6.29
CA ILE A 106 9.08 8.73 7.67
C ILE A 106 9.93 7.76 8.48
N ALA A 107 10.20 6.57 7.93
CA ALA A 107 11.02 5.56 8.60
C ALA A 107 12.45 6.07 8.84
N SER A 108 13.05 6.73 7.85
CA SER A 108 14.38 7.34 7.96
C SER A 108 14.41 8.45 9.01
N ALA A 109 13.40 9.32 9.04
CA ALA A 109 13.28 10.37 10.04
C ALA A 109 13.11 9.81 11.46
N ALA A 110 12.35 8.72 11.63
CA ALA A 110 12.21 8.05 12.91
C ALA A 110 13.54 7.41 13.37
N GLU A 111 14.29 6.81 12.45
CA GLU A 111 15.59 6.20 12.75
C GLU A 111 16.65 7.24 13.10
N ALA A 112 16.70 8.37 12.37
CA ALA A 112 17.59 9.48 12.70
C ALA A 112 17.34 10.04 14.10
N ARG A 113 16.07 10.12 14.53
CA ARG A 113 15.71 10.51 15.91
C ARG A 113 16.19 9.51 16.95
N ARG A 114 16.02 8.20 16.70
CA ARG A 114 16.52 7.14 17.59
C ARG A 114 18.04 7.20 17.75
N GLN A 115 18.75 7.44 16.65
CA GLN A 115 20.20 7.59 16.66
C GLN A 115 20.62 8.85 17.43
N ALA A 116 19.94 9.98 17.23
CA ALA A 116 20.21 11.22 17.97
C ALA A 116 19.94 11.05 19.48
N ALA A 117 18.83 10.41 19.87
CA ALA A 117 18.52 10.09 21.26
C ALA A 117 19.59 9.18 21.89
N THR A 118 20.00 8.13 21.17
CA THR A 118 21.04 7.20 21.64
C THR A 118 22.41 7.88 21.76
N ALA A 119 22.77 8.75 20.82
CA ALA A 119 24.01 9.52 20.87
C ALA A 119 24.00 10.52 22.02
N TYR A 120 22.86 11.18 22.26
CA TYR A 120 22.67 12.06 23.42
C TYR A 120 22.82 11.29 24.73
N ASP A 121 22.13 10.16 24.88
CA ASP A 121 22.20 9.33 26.08
C ASP A 121 23.62 8.77 26.32
N ARG A 122 24.41 8.53 25.27
CA ARG A 122 25.83 8.12 25.40
C ARG A 122 26.80 9.27 25.68
N GLY A 123 26.47 10.50 25.26
CA GLY A 123 27.37 11.66 25.36
C GLY A 123 27.08 12.61 26.52
N MET A 124 25.88 12.60 27.09
CA MET A 124 25.42 13.58 28.10
C MET A 124 24.97 12.96 29.44
N ASN A 125 24.84 11.64 29.58
CA ASN A 125 24.41 11.00 30.84
C ASN A 125 25.55 10.62 31.81
N GLU A 126 26.76 11.17 31.68
CA GLU A 126 27.80 10.96 32.69
C GLU A 126 27.50 11.63 34.06
N GLY A 127 26.37 12.36 34.21
CA GLY A 127 26.08 13.19 35.39
C GLY A 127 24.70 13.10 36.06
N GLY A 128 23.80 12.19 35.65
CA GLY A 128 22.49 12.03 36.30
C GLY A 128 21.41 13.04 35.85
N GLU A 129 20.20 12.52 35.62
CA GLU A 129 18.95 13.22 35.22
C GLU A 129 19.10 14.39 34.22
N GLY A 130 19.65 14.10 33.04
CA GLY A 130 19.57 15.02 31.89
C GLY A 130 18.21 14.95 31.19
N PHE A 131 17.61 16.10 30.90
CA PHE A 131 16.46 16.19 29.98
C PHE A 131 16.89 15.71 28.58
N ASN A 132 16.30 14.62 28.08
CA ASN A 132 16.48 14.18 26.70
C ASN A 132 15.32 14.74 25.84
N PRO A 133 15.56 15.76 25.00
CA PRO A 133 14.51 16.39 24.18
C PRO A 133 13.91 15.45 23.14
N TYR A 134 14.47 14.25 22.96
CA TYR A 134 14.03 13.25 21.99
C TYR A 134 13.27 12.07 22.63
N ARG A 135 13.00 12.09 23.95
CA ARG A 135 12.42 10.96 24.72
C ARG A 135 10.91 10.76 24.51
N ASP A 136 10.15 11.83 24.31
CA ASP A 136 8.67 11.80 24.25
C ASP A 136 8.09 12.12 22.84
N LEU A 137 8.89 11.98 21.77
CA LEU A 137 8.55 12.31 20.37
C LEU A 137 8.57 11.11 19.43
#